data_AF-A0A7M7QA20-F1
#
_entry.id   AF-A0A7M7QA20-F1
#
_cell.length_a   1.000
_cell.length_b   1.000
_cell.length_c   1.000
_cell.angle_alpha   90.00
_cell.angle_beta   90.00
_cell.angle_gamma   90.00
#
_symmetry.space_group_name_H-M   'P 1'
#
loop_
_entity.id
_entity.type
_entity.pdbx_description
1 polymer ?
#
loop_
_entity_poly.entity_id
_entity_poly.type
_entity_poly.pdbx_seq_one_letter_code
_entity_poly.pdbx_strand_id
1 'polypeptide(L)'
;MGDKELPFYVSQTFPCFEAFEEYLAKYKEYFPISKADTAKNATEDEKEFERFPYKYSGFVCRKGGQFQSKGKGLRNVRSEKTNCQFFIRLVLPAKKDYYVVKKVDSTHNHDSQLEVRP
;
A
#
# COMPACT_ATOMS: atom_id res chain seq x y z
N MET A 1 22.79 5.45 -10.32
CA MET A 1 21.56 4.85 -9.75
C MET A 1 21.41 5.42 -8.36
N GLY A 2 20.55 6.43 -8.19
CA GLY A 2 20.30 6.96 -6.86
C GLY A 2 19.32 6.02 -6.18
N ASP A 3 19.73 5.39 -5.09
CA ASP A 3 18.84 4.75 -4.14
C ASP A 3 17.83 5.81 -3.70
N LYS A 4 16.67 5.86 -4.36
CA LYS A 4 15.58 6.72 -3.91
C LYS A 4 15.15 6.13 -2.58
N GLU A 5 15.58 6.77 -1.50
CA GLU A 5 15.18 6.41 -0.14
C GLU A 5 13.67 6.25 -0.10
N LEU A 6 13.23 5.18 0.53
CA LEU A 6 11.80 4.95 0.68
C LEU A 6 11.21 6.05 1.52
N PRO A 7 10.07 6.58 1.12
CA PRO A 7 9.35 7.53 1.96
C PRO A 7 8.73 6.84 3.19
N PHE A 8 8.70 5.51 3.23
CA PHE A 8 8.15 4.76 4.35
C PHE A 8 9.23 4.03 5.13
N TYR A 9 9.14 4.11 6.45
CA TYR A 9 9.95 3.32 7.38
C TYR A 9 9.09 2.76 8.50
N VAL A 10 9.54 1.66 9.10
CA VAL A 10 8.84 1.03 10.23
C VAL A 10 8.80 1.99 11.42
N SER A 11 7.67 2.01 12.13
CA SER A 11 7.37 2.92 13.24
C SER A 11 7.06 4.37 12.84
N GLN A 12 7.03 4.70 11.56
CA GLN A 12 6.48 5.98 11.10
C GLN A 12 5.00 6.09 11.49
N THR A 13 4.60 7.24 12.02
CA THR A 13 3.25 7.47 12.56
C THR A 13 2.45 8.48 11.76
N PHE A 14 1.14 8.31 11.71
CA PHE A 14 0.21 9.24 11.06
C PHE A 14 -0.99 9.54 11.97
N PRO A 15 -1.40 10.82 12.12
CA PRO A 15 -2.44 11.21 13.08
C PRO A 15 -3.86 10.75 12.71
N CYS A 16 -4.07 10.38 11.45
CA CYS A 16 -5.34 9.88 10.88
C CYS A 16 -5.06 9.14 9.56
N PHE A 17 -6.09 8.51 8.99
CA PHE A 17 -5.95 7.80 7.71
C PHE A 17 -5.71 8.76 6.54
N GLU A 18 -6.38 9.92 6.56
CA GLU A 18 -6.22 10.97 5.54
C GLU A 18 -4.78 11.46 5.42
N ALA A 19 -4.12 11.75 6.54
CA ALA A 19 -2.70 12.16 6.55
C ALA A 19 -1.78 11.10 5.94
N PHE A 20 -2.10 9.82 6.11
CA PHE A 20 -1.38 8.73 5.44
C PHE A 20 -1.66 8.73 3.93
N GLU A 21 -2.90 8.96 3.50
CA GLU A 21 -3.26 8.99 2.07
C GLU A 21 -2.63 10.18 1.34
N GLU A 22 -2.58 11.35 1.97
CA GLU A 22 -1.85 12.52 1.46
C GLU A 22 -0.36 12.24 1.31
N TYR A 23 0.23 11.61 2.33
CA TYR A 23 1.63 11.20 2.27
C TYR A 23 1.86 10.23 1.13
N LEU A 24 1.03 9.19 1.02
CA LEU A 24 1.07 8.21 -0.06
C LEU A 24 0.93 8.88 -1.44
N ALA A 25 0.02 9.85 -1.59
CA ALA A 25 -0.23 10.56 -2.84
C ALA A 25 1.01 11.26 -3.40
N LYS A 26 1.82 11.88 -2.53
CA LYS A 26 3.11 12.51 -2.91
C LYS A 26 4.09 11.54 -3.56
N TYR A 27 3.95 10.24 -3.28
CA TYR A 27 4.87 9.21 -3.74
C TYR A 27 4.24 8.24 -4.76
N LYS A 28 2.96 8.42 -5.12
CA LYS A 28 2.28 7.55 -6.10
C LYS A 28 2.92 7.59 -7.50
N GLU A 29 3.58 8.70 -7.86
CA GLU A 29 4.30 8.85 -9.13
C GLU A 29 5.60 8.03 -9.17
N TYR A 30 6.18 7.72 -8.02
CA TYR A 30 7.41 6.93 -7.90
C TYR A 30 7.13 5.47 -7.55
N PHE A 31 6.01 5.21 -6.89
CA PHE A 31 5.63 3.89 -6.41
C PHE A 31 4.16 3.63 -6.78
N PRO A 32 3.89 2.85 -7.84
CA PRO A 32 2.52 2.49 -8.21
C PRO A 32 1.96 1.53 -7.16
N ILE A 33 1.27 2.05 -6.15
CA ILE A 33 0.77 1.33 -4.99
C ILE A 33 -0.74 1.10 -5.12
N SER A 34 -1.24 -0.03 -4.62
CA SER A 34 -2.63 -0.42 -4.57
C SER A 34 -2.97 -0.99 -3.19
N LYS A 35 -4.21 -0.78 -2.73
CA LYS A 35 -4.71 -1.33 -1.46
C LYS A 35 -4.93 -2.84 -1.60
N ALA A 36 -4.44 -3.64 -0.67
CA ALA A 36 -4.45 -5.11 -0.75
C ALA A 36 -5.37 -5.77 0.28
N ASP A 37 -5.16 -5.48 1.57
CA ASP A 37 -5.95 -6.05 2.66
C ASP A 37 -6.35 -4.96 3.67
N THR A 38 -7.61 -4.97 4.09
CA THR A 38 -8.11 -4.05 5.12
C THR A 38 -8.94 -4.79 6.13
N ALA A 39 -8.88 -4.33 7.39
CA ALA A 39 -9.92 -4.62 8.37
C ALA A 39 -10.46 -3.30 8.88
N LYS A 40 -11.78 -3.14 8.87
CA LYS A 40 -12.44 -1.94 9.37
C LYS A 40 -12.22 -1.80 10.88
N ASN A 41 -12.16 -0.58 11.36
CA ASN A 41 -12.27 -0.30 12.80
C ASN A 41 -13.75 -0.52 13.19
N ALA A 42 -13.99 -1.39 14.15
CA ALA A 42 -15.32 -1.57 14.74
C ALA A 42 -15.42 -0.59 15.92
N THR A 43 -15.84 0.64 15.61
CA THR A 43 -16.18 1.66 16.62
C THR A 43 -17.59 2.17 16.32
N GLU A 44 -18.34 2.48 17.37
CA GLU A 44 -19.69 3.07 17.28
C GLU A 44 -19.62 4.60 17.13
N ASP A 45 -18.47 5.21 17.47
CA ASP A 45 -18.23 6.64 17.31
C ASP A 45 -17.91 6.98 15.84
N GLU A 46 -18.79 7.73 15.19
CA GLU A 46 -18.69 8.09 13.78
C GLU A 46 -17.45 8.97 13.49
N LYS A 47 -17.11 9.91 14.38
CA LYS A 47 -15.93 10.78 14.20
C LYS A 47 -14.63 9.99 14.33
N GLU A 48 -14.60 9.05 15.26
CA GLU A 48 -13.47 8.12 15.40
C GLU A 48 -13.36 7.21 14.18
N PHE A 49 -14.49 6.75 13.63
CA PHE A 49 -14.50 5.94 12.40
C PHE A 49 -14.02 6.74 11.19
N GLU A 50 -14.44 7.99 11.03
CA GLU A 50 -13.95 8.88 9.96
C GLU A 50 -12.43 9.09 10.06
N ARG A 51 -11.92 9.33 11.28
CA ARG A 51 -10.49 9.55 11.52
C ARG A 51 -9.67 8.27 11.38
N PHE A 52 -10.23 7.14 11.84
CA PHE A 52 -9.60 5.83 11.90
C PHE A 52 -10.50 4.72 11.32
N PRO A 53 -10.74 4.70 10.00
CA PRO A 53 -11.70 3.77 9.38
C PRO A 53 -11.23 2.31 9.38
N TYR A 54 -9.92 2.06 9.59
CA TYR A 54 -9.33 0.74 9.49
C TYR A 54 -8.53 0.39 10.76
N LYS A 55 -8.70 -0.83 11.26
CA LYS A 55 -7.79 -1.42 12.26
C LYS A 55 -6.43 -1.72 11.65
N TYR A 56 -6.41 -2.15 10.38
CA TYR A 56 -5.19 -2.23 9.59
C TYR A 56 -5.52 -2.04 8.11
N SER A 57 -4.53 -1.56 7.36
CA SER A 57 -4.56 -1.46 5.91
C SER A 57 -3.21 -1.84 5.34
N GLY A 58 -3.17 -2.82 4.46
CA GLY A 58 -2.00 -3.19 3.69
C GLY A 58 -2.07 -2.66 2.27
N PHE A 59 -0.90 -2.34 1.76
CA PHE A 59 -0.68 -1.75 0.46
C PHE A 59 0.44 -2.51 -0.24
N VAL A 60 0.28 -2.79 -1.52
CA VAL A 60 1.22 -3.54 -2.35
C VAL A 60 1.47 -2.81 -3.65
N CYS A 61 2.51 -3.17 -4.39
CA CYS A 61 2.68 -2.63 -5.73
C CYS A 61 1.50 -3.04 -6.64
N ARG A 62 1.08 -2.19 -7.57
CA ARG A 62 0.05 -2.48 -8.58
C ARG A 62 0.42 -3.69 -9.46
N LYS A 63 1.72 -3.87 -9.72
CA LYS A 63 2.24 -5.08 -10.38
C LYS A 63 2.34 -6.25 -9.41
N GLY A 64 2.33 -6.03 -8.10
CA GLY A 64 2.29 -7.05 -7.05
C GLY A 64 0.92 -7.74 -6.90
N GLY A 65 0.96 -9.01 -6.47
CA GLY A 65 -0.22 -9.83 -6.20
C GLY A 65 -0.02 -11.29 -6.61
N GLN A 66 -0.65 -12.23 -5.90
CA GLN A 66 -0.58 -13.64 -6.25
C GLN A 66 -1.20 -13.89 -7.62
N PHE A 67 -0.38 -14.46 -8.50
CA PHE A 67 -0.77 -15.12 -9.72
C PHE A 67 -1.78 -16.23 -9.39
N GLN A 68 -3.06 -16.02 -9.68
CA GLN A 68 -3.98 -17.13 -9.90
C GLN A 68 -4.20 -17.25 -11.40
N SER A 69 -3.40 -18.07 -12.09
CA SER A 69 -3.78 -18.59 -13.40
C SER A 69 -4.97 -19.54 -13.24
N LYS A 70 -6.16 -18.99 -13.07
CA LYS A 70 -7.41 -19.73 -13.27
C LYS A 70 -7.95 -19.37 -14.65
N GLY A 71 -7.26 -19.84 -15.68
CA GLY A 71 -7.64 -19.61 -17.06
C GLY A 71 -6.95 -20.56 -18.01
N LYS A 72 -7.46 -21.81 -18.09
CA LYS A 72 -7.22 -22.63 -19.27
C LYS A 72 -7.93 -21.95 -20.45
N GLY A 73 -7.17 -21.22 -21.27
CA GLY A 73 -7.58 -20.79 -22.60
C GLY A 73 -8.14 -19.36 -22.71
N LEU A 74 -7.74 -18.72 -23.81
CA LEU A 74 -8.46 -17.67 -24.55
C LEU A 74 -8.22 -16.18 -24.26
N ARG A 75 -7.08 -15.74 -23.67
CA ARG A 75 -6.62 -14.35 -23.87
C ARG A 75 -5.09 -14.26 -23.96
N ASN A 76 -4.57 -13.87 -25.14
CA ASN A 76 -3.17 -13.45 -25.38
C ASN A 76 -2.89 -12.07 -24.76
N VAL A 77 -3.38 -11.80 -23.55
CA VAL A 77 -3.02 -10.57 -22.81
C VAL A 77 -1.99 -10.99 -21.78
N ARG A 78 -0.72 -10.70 -22.06
CA ARG A 78 0.38 -10.93 -21.13
C ARG A 78 0.10 -10.09 -19.88
N SER A 79 -0.20 -10.73 -18.76
CA SER A 79 -0.39 -10.03 -17.50
C SER A 79 0.92 -9.37 -17.08
N GLU A 80 0.91 -8.06 -16.85
CA GLU A 80 2.06 -7.30 -16.34
C GLU A 80 2.29 -7.49 -14.83
N LYS A 81 1.47 -8.31 -14.16
CA LYS A 81 1.63 -8.61 -12.73
C LYS A 81 2.84 -9.50 -12.49
N THR A 82 3.73 -9.04 -11.64
CA THR A 82 4.90 -9.74 -11.13
C THR A 82 4.68 -10.07 -9.66
N ASN A 83 5.34 -11.09 -9.13
CA ASN A 83 5.29 -11.37 -7.69
C ASN A 83 6.15 -10.34 -6.92
N CYS A 84 5.78 -9.06 -7.01
CA CYS A 84 6.50 -7.95 -6.40
C CYS A 84 6.42 -8.05 -4.88
N GLN A 85 7.58 -7.91 -4.23
CA GLN A 85 7.72 -8.03 -2.78
C GLN A 85 7.37 -6.75 -2.04
N PHE A 86 7.21 -5.63 -2.75
CA PHE A 86 6.81 -4.37 -2.16
C PHE A 86 5.52 -4.51 -1.35
N PHE A 87 5.58 -4.14 -0.07
CA PHE A 87 4.39 -3.99 0.75
C PHE A 87 4.60 -2.92 1.83
N ILE A 88 3.49 -2.30 2.24
CA ILE A 88 3.40 -1.44 3.42
C ILE A 88 2.23 -1.93 4.26
N ARG A 89 2.42 -2.09 5.56
CA ARG A 89 1.33 -2.44 6.49
C ARG A 89 1.12 -1.33 7.51
N LEU A 90 -0.01 -0.66 7.40
CA LEU A 90 -0.49 0.33 8.35
C LEU A 90 -1.38 -0.34 9.40
N VAL A 91 -1.19 -0.02 10.68
CA VAL A 91 -1.96 -0.60 11.80
C VAL A 91 -2.40 0.51 12.74
N LEU A 92 -3.63 0.43 13.22
CA LEU A 92 -4.14 1.24 14.33
C LEU A 92 -3.82 0.53 15.66
N PRO A 93 -2.98 1.11 16.54
CA PRO A 93 -2.71 0.57 17.86
C PRO A 93 -3.96 0.58 18.75
N ALA A 94 -3.94 -0.19 19.85
CA ALA A 94 -5.07 -0.30 20.77
C ALA A 94 -5.49 1.04 21.40
N LYS A 95 -4.55 1.98 21.59
CA LYS A 95 -4.82 3.32 22.12
C LYS A 95 -5.51 4.26 21.11
N LYS A 96 -5.58 3.86 19.82
CA LYS A 96 -6.27 4.58 18.73
C LYS A 96 -5.90 6.07 18.56
N ASP A 97 -4.67 6.46 18.87
CA ASP A 97 -4.23 7.87 18.77
C ASP A 97 -3.64 8.23 17.39
N TYR A 98 -3.04 7.24 16.72
CA TYR A 98 -2.33 7.40 15.46
C TYR A 98 -2.23 6.05 14.74
N TYR A 99 -2.12 6.06 13.42
CA TYR A 99 -1.66 4.90 12.67
C TYR A 99 -0.15 4.74 12.77
N VAL A 100 0.33 3.50 12.75
CA VAL A 100 1.75 3.18 12.67
C VAL A 100 2.05 2.28 11.48
N VAL A 101 3.13 2.56 10.78
CA VAL A 101 3.69 1.68 9.76
C VAL A 101 4.40 0.52 10.46
N LYS A 102 3.78 -0.66 10.46
CA LYS A 102 4.29 -1.84 11.17
C LYS A 102 5.32 -2.62 10.35
N LYS A 103 5.21 -2.57 9.02
CA LYS A 103 6.05 -3.37 8.12
C LYS A 103 6.20 -2.62 6.79
N VAL A 104 7.42 -2.55 6.27
CA VAL A 104 7.74 -2.00 4.94
C VAL A 104 8.69 -2.98 4.25
N ASP A 105 8.45 -3.24 2.98
CA ASP A 105 9.41 -3.81 2.05
C ASP A 105 9.33 -3.01 0.76
N SER A 106 10.48 -2.61 0.27
CA SER A 106 10.66 -1.78 -0.91
C SER A 106 11.09 -2.53 -2.14
N THR A 107 11.28 -3.84 -2.00
CA THR A 107 11.93 -4.64 -3.02
C THR A 107 10.97 -4.79 -4.20
N HIS A 108 11.37 -4.19 -5.32
CA HIS A 108 10.74 -4.42 -6.61
C HIS A 108 11.60 -5.38 -7.42
N ASN A 109 10.98 -6.44 -7.94
CA ASN A 109 11.60 -7.38 -8.90
C ASN A 109 11.24 -7.04 -10.35
N HIS A 110 10.80 -5.80 -10.59
CA HIS A 110 10.39 -5.29 -11.88
C HIS A 110 10.75 -3.81 -11.95
N ASP A 111 10.76 -3.25 -13.16
CA ASP A 111 10.91 -1.80 -13.29
C ASP A 111 9.70 -1.12 -12.64
N SER A 112 9.98 -0.37 -11.57
CA SER A 112 9.00 0.30 -10.74
C SER A 112 8.80 1.75 -11.16
N GLN A 113 9.65 2.27 -12.04
CA GLN A 113 9.42 3.57 -12.63
C GLN A 113 8.15 3.48 -13.48
N LEU A 114 7.14 4.26 -13.10
CA LEU A 114 6.07 4.59 -14.05
C LEU A 114 6.80 5.20 -15.24
N GLU A 115 6.78 4.53 -16.39
CA GLU A 115 7.17 5.16 -17.64
C GLU A 115 6.32 6.42 -17.75
N VAL A 116 6.94 7.58 -17.47
CA VAL A 116 6.37 8.87 -17.81
C VAL A 116 6.33 8.85 -19.32
N ARG A 117 5.20 8.40 -19.87
CA ARG A 117 4.97 8.51 -21.31
C ARG A 117 5.11 9.99 -21.66
N PRO A 118 6.00 10.35 -22.60
CA PRO A 118 6.17 11.72 -23.04
C PRO A 118 4.88 12.28 -23.66
#